data_AF-A0A3S5CIE2-F1
#
_entry.id   AF-A0A3S5CIE2-F1
#
_cell.length_a   1.000
_cell.length_b   1.000
_cell.length_c   1.000
_cell.angle_alpha   90.00
_cell.angle_beta   90.00
_cell.angle_gamma   90.00
#
_symmetry.space_group_name_H-M   'P 1'
#
loop_
_entity.id
_entity.type
_entity.pdbx_description
1 polymer ?
#
loop_
_entity_poly.entity_id
_entity_poly.type
_entity_poly.pdbx_seq_one_letter_code
_entity_poly.pdbx_strand_id
1 'polypeptide(L)'
;MVNHFHYINWPDFGVPTSPAGMLNFLWRVRESGALDSPDKPPIVHCSAGVGRSGTFVFVDLALELLVKPKLDDATSAVLEAYSGLLTITRDVETNRDVLAMRKLSGHLLIL
;
A
#
# COMPACT_ATOMS: atom_id res chain seq x y z
N MET A 1 -1.39 15.94 -13.86
CA MET A 1 -0.31 15.00 -14.22
C MET A 1 -0.54 13.72 -13.43
N VAL A 2 -0.26 12.55 -14.02
CA VAL A 2 -0.39 11.25 -13.34
C VAL A 2 1.00 10.63 -13.30
N ASN A 3 1.47 10.27 -12.10
CA ASN A 3 2.73 9.60 -11.84
C ASN A 3 2.49 8.09 -11.76
N HIS A 4 3.39 7.35 -12.39
CA HIS A 4 3.28 5.91 -12.52
C HIS A 4 4.52 5.23 -11.98
N PHE A 5 4.37 4.40 -10.95
CA PHE A 5 5.48 3.65 -10.36
C PHE A 5 5.30 2.17 -10.66
N HIS A 6 6.35 1.53 -11.15
CA HIS A 6 6.32 0.13 -11.54
C HIS A 6 7.47 -0.62 -10.87
N TYR A 7 7.14 -1.56 -9.99
CA TYR A 7 8.10 -2.43 -9.34
C TYR A 7 8.22 -3.75 -10.10
N ILE A 8 9.32 -3.96 -10.81
CA ILE A 8 9.49 -5.11 -11.72
C ILE A 8 10.14 -6.34 -11.06
N ASN A 9 10.57 -6.21 -9.80
CA ASN A 9 11.31 -7.25 -9.07
C ASN A 9 10.43 -8.02 -8.07
N TRP A 10 9.18 -8.30 -8.46
CA TRP A 10 8.23 -9.13 -7.72
C TRP A 10 7.60 -10.19 -8.67
N PRO A 11 7.88 -11.49 -8.48
CA PRO A 11 7.28 -12.56 -9.29
C PRO A 11 5.80 -12.80 -8.95
N ASP A 12 5.01 -13.37 -9.88
CA ASP A 12 3.53 -13.56 -9.73
C ASP A 12 3.19 -14.46 -8.55
N PHE A 13 4.06 -15.43 -8.30
CA PHE A 13 3.95 -16.37 -7.19
C PHE A 13 5.24 -16.28 -6.38
N GLY A 14 5.16 -15.66 -5.19
CA GLY A 14 6.29 -15.50 -4.29
C GLY A 14 6.37 -14.10 -3.69
N VAL A 15 7.58 -13.75 -3.25
CA VAL A 15 7.90 -12.50 -2.56
C VAL A 15 8.87 -11.67 -3.42
N PRO A 16 9.06 -10.36 -3.14
CA PRO A 16 10.05 -9.56 -3.83
C PRO A 16 11.42 -10.24 -3.83
N THR A 17 12.15 -10.15 -4.94
CA THR A 17 13.50 -10.74 -5.05
C THR A 17 14.47 -10.14 -4.04
N SER A 18 14.22 -8.90 -3.60
CA SER A 18 14.95 -8.23 -2.54
C SER A 18 13.99 -7.43 -1.66
N PRO A 19 13.88 -7.73 -0.35
CA PRO A 19 13.12 -6.90 0.59
C PRO A 19 13.61 -5.45 0.61
N ALA A 20 14.93 -5.24 0.58
CA ALA A 20 15.50 -3.88 0.51
C ALA A 20 15.13 -3.15 -0.78
N GLY A 21 15.05 -3.86 -1.91
CA GLY A 21 14.58 -3.30 -3.18
C GLY A 21 13.14 -2.82 -3.10
N MET A 22 12.27 -3.60 -2.46
CA MET A 22 10.87 -3.23 -2.24
C MET A 22 10.74 -2.03 -1.29
N LEU A 23 11.52 -1.99 -0.21
CA LEU A 23 11.55 -0.84 0.71
C LEU A 23 12.04 0.44 0.03
N ASN A 24 13.09 0.34 -0.79
CA ASN A 24 13.57 1.47 -1.59
C ASN A 24 12.49 1.97 -2.56
N PHE A 25 11.76 1.06 -3.21
CA PHE A 25 10.64 1.44 -4.07
C PHE A 25 9.54 2.17 -3.28
N LEU A 26 9.14 1.64 -2.12
CA LEU A 26 8.17 2.28 -1.24
C LEU A 26 8.62 3.69 -0.81
N TRP A 27 9.89 3.87 -0.47
CA TRP A 27 10.45 5.18 -0.13
C TRP A 27 10.36 6.16 -1.31
N ARG A 28 10.65 5.74 -2.54
CA ARG A 28 10.48 6.59 -3.74
C ARG A 28 9.03 6.99 -3.96
N VAL A 29 8.08 6.09 -3.69
CA VAL A 29 6.64 6.38 -3.77
C VAL A 29 6.26 7.44 -2.72
N ARG A 30 6.72 7.29 -1.47
CA ARG A 30 6.49 8.28 -0.40
C ARG A 30 7.11 9.65 -0.74
N GLU A 31 8.37 9.69 -1.18
CA GLU A 31 9.05 10.93 -1.58
C GLU A 31 8.33 11.71 -2.68
N SER A 32 7.54 11.02 -3.51
CA SER A 32 6.75 11.67 -4.56
C SER A 32 5.48 12.38 -4.06
N GLY A 33 5.10 12.17 -2.80
CA GLY A 33 3.84 12.64 -2.22
C GLY A 33 2.60 11.86 -2.66
N ALA A 34 2.77 10.70 -3.32
CA ALA A 34 1.68 9.88 -3.82
C ALA A 34 0.75 9.33 -2.72
N LEU A 35 1.24 9.23 -1.48
CA LEU A 35 0.51 8.67 -0.33
C LEU A 35 -0.03 9.75 0.62
N ASP A 36 0.26 11.04 0.36
CA ASP A 36 0.05 12.11 1.35
C ASP A 36 -1.37 12.70 1.33
N SER A 37 -2.19 12.34 0.33
CA SER A 37 -3.46 13.01 0.06
C SER A 37 -4.68 12.11 0.34
N PRO A 38 -5.41 12.33 1.45
CA PRO A 38 -6.63 11.57 1.76
C PRO A 38 -7.72 11.68 0.69
N ASP A 39 -7.83 12.86 0.05
CA ASP A 39 -8.83 13.12 -1.00
C ASP A 39 -8.45 12.55 -2.38
N LYS A 40 -7.24 11.98 -2.50
CA LYS A 40 -6.67 11.50 -3.76
C LYS A 40 -5.90 10.20 -3.51
N PRO A 41 -6.59 9.11 -3.12
CA PRO A 41 -5.93 7.86 -2.80
C PRO A 41 -5.17 7.32 -4.02
N PRO A 42 -3.97 6.76 -3.82
CA PRO A 42 -3.24 6.09 -4.89
C PRO A 42 -3.98 4.85 -5.35
N ILE A 43 -3.85 4.50 -6.63
CA ILE A 43 -4.27 3.19 -7.12
C ILE A 43 -3.11 2.22 -6.92
N VAL A 44 -3.32 1.14 -6.16
CA VAL A 44 -2.37 0.03 -6.03
C VAL A 44 -2.93 -1.19 -6.70
N HIS A 45 -2.25 -1.73 -7.72
CA HIS A 45 -2.69 -2.96 -8.37
C HIS A 45 -1.54 -3.92 -8.65
N CYS A 46 -1.91 -5.19 -8.81
CA CYS A 46 -1.08 -6.26 -9.36
C CYS A 46 -1.91 -6.99 -10.43
N SER A 47 -1.72 -8.29 -10.61
CA SER A 47 -2.58 -9.09 -11.52
C SER A 47 -4.01 -9.26 -10.97
N ALA A 48 -4.16 -9.88 -9.79
CA ALA A 48 -5.48 -10.14 -9.18
C ALA A 48 -5.91 -9.05 -8.17
N GLY A 49 -5.07 -8.05 -7.90
CA GLY A 49 -5.36 -6.95 -6.97
C GLY A 49 -5.35 -7.31 -5.48
N VAL A 50 -4.93 -8.52 -5.10
CA VAL A 50 -4.98 -8.99 -3.69
C VAL A 50 -3.59 -9.21 -3.06
N GLY A 51 -2.73 -10.01 -3.69
CA GLY A 51 -1.47 -10.47 -3.07
C GLY A 51 -0.44 -9.35 -2.88
N ARG A 52 0.20 -8.93 -3.97
CA ARG A 52 1.23 -7.87 -3.93
C ARG A 52 0.66 -6.54 -3.49
N SER A 53 -0.52 -6.18 -4.00
CA SER A 53 -1.24 -4.96 -3.61
C SER A 53 -1.47 -4.89 -2.11
N GLY A 54 -2.08 -5.92 -1.52
CA GLY A 54 -2.32 -5.98 -0.08
C GLY A 54 -1.01 -5.96 0.71
N THR A 55 0.01 -6.69 0.25
CA THR A 55 1.33 -6.73 0.90
C THR A 55 2.01 -5.35 0.89
N PHE A 56 1.95 -4.60 -0.22
CA PHE A 56 2.52 -3.26 -0.30
C PHE A 56 1.84 -2.29 0.66
N VAL A 57 0.50 -2.26 0.68
CA VAL A 57 -0.28 -1.43 1.61
C VAL A 57 0.02 -1.83 3.07
N PHE A 58 0.10 -3.13 3.35
CA PHE A 58 0.41 -3.64 4.68
C PHE A 58 1.80 -3.19 5.17
N VAL A 59 2.83 -3.31 4.33
CA VAL A 59 4.20 -2.90 4.68
C VAL A 59 4.28 -1.39 4.92
N ASP A 60 3.61 -0.59 4.10
CA ASP A 60 3.53 0.86 4.28
C ASP A 60 2.95 1.22 5.67
N LEU A 61 1.80 0.63 6.01
CA LEU A 61 1.12 0.84 7.28
C LEU A 61 1.97 0.34 8.48
N ALA A 62 2.55 -0.84 8.39
CA ALA A 62 3.38 -1.40 9.46
C ALA A 62 4.61 -0.53 9.75
N LEU A 63 5.26 0.01 8.70
CA LEU A 63 6.40 0.91 8.86
C LEU A 63 5.98 2.26 9.44
N GLU A 64 4.82 2.79 9.04
CA GLU A 64 4.29 4.03 9.63
C GLU A 64 4.03 3.86 11.14
N LEU A 65 3.48 2.70 11.53
CA LEU A 65 3.22 2.36 12.92
C LEU A 65 4.50 2.16 13.74
N LEU A 66 5.53 1.53 13.16
CA LEU A 66 6.84 1.35 13.80
C LEU A 66 7.60 2.65 14.05
N VAL A 67 7.40 3.66 13.20
CA VAL A 67 8.05 4.98 13.37
C VAL A 67 7.29 5.86 14.36
N LYS A 68 6.02 5.56 14.64
CA LYS A 68 5.22 6.30 15.62
C LYS A 68 5.70 5.97 17.04
N PRO A 69 5.86 6.96 17.93
CA PRO A 69 6.40 6.77 19.28
C PRO A 69 5.52 5.92 20.22
N LYS A 70 4.38 5.44 19.75
CA LYS A 70 3.42 4.63 20.50
C LYS A 70 3.69 3.12 20.40
N LEU A 71 4.43 2.69 19.38
CA LEU A 71 4.76 1.29 19.12
C LEU A 71 6.28 1.18 18.96
N ASP A 72 6.95 0.62 19.96
CA ASP A 72 8.39 0.36 19.95
C ASP A 72 8.74 -1.07 19.53
N ASP A 73 7.73 -1.91 19.29
CA ASP A 73 7.89 -3.30 18.92
C ASP A 73 7.24 -3.66 17.57
N ALA A 74 7.95 -4.49 16.79
CA ALA A 74 7.54 -4.92 15.47
C ALA A 74 6.28 -5.79 15.47
N THR A 75 6.02 -6.53 16.55
CA THR A 75 4.89 -7.46 16.61
C THR A 75 3.58 -6.69 16.73
N SER A 76 3.51 -5.71 17.63
CA SER A 76 2.34 -4.86 17.82
C SER A 76 2.05 -4.03 16.57
N ALA A 77 3.09 -3.50 15.91
CA ALA A 77 2.91 -2.78 14.65
C ALA A 77 2.33 -3.66 13.53
N VAL A 78 2.80 -4.92 13.42
CA VAL A 78 2.26 -5.90 12.47
C VAL A 78 0.79 -6.23 12.77
N LEU A 79 0.45 -6.45 14.04
CA LEU A 79 -0.91 -6.77 14.46
C LEU A 79 -1.88 -5.60 14.24
N GLU A 80 -1.45 -4.39 14.56
CA GLU A 80 -2.25 -3.18 14.35
C GLU A 80 -2.40 -2.86 12.86
N ALA A 81 -1.35 -3.02 12.06
CA ALA A 81 -1.44 -2.90 10.60
C ALA A 81 -2.44 -3.92 10.02
N TYR A 82 -2.43 -5.15 10.52
CA TYR A 82 -3.34 -6.19 10.07
C TYR A 82 -4.80 -5.86 10.42
N SER A 83 -5.05 -5.38 11.64
CA SER A 83 -6.38 -4.92 12.06
C SER A 83 -6.89 -3.75 11.22
N GLY A 84 -6.00 -2.80 10.88
CA GLY A 84 -6.31 -1.68 9.98
C GLY A 84 -6.71 -2.17 8.59
N LEU A 85 -5.93 -3.08 8.01
CA LEU A 85 -6.21 -3.64 6.68
C LEU A 85 -7.55 -4.38 6.62
N LEU A 86 -7.89 -5.16 7.66
CA LEU A 86 -9.20 -5.84 7.75
C LEU A 86 -10.37 -4.86 7.76
N THR A 87 -10.21 -3.69 8.41
CA THR A 87 -11.23 -2.64 8.41
C THR A 87 -11.44 -2.10 7.01
N ILE A 88 -10.36 -1.77 6.30
CA ILE A 88 -10.39 -1.27 4.92
C ILE A 88 -11.07 -2.29 4.00
N THR A 89 -10.73 -3.58 4.09
CA THR A 89 -11.37 -4.61 3.25
C THR A 89 -12.86 -4.74 3.51
N ARG A 90 -13.29 -4.65 4.77
CA ARG A 90 -14.72 -4.71 5.14
C ARG A 90 -15.49 -3.49 4.65
N ASP A 91 -14.89 -2.31 4.69
CA ASP A 91 -15.50 -1.09 4.17
C ASP A 91 -15.68 -1.17 2.64
N VAL A 92 -14.72 -1.75 1.92
CA VAL A 92 -14.84 -1.99 0.46
C VAL A 92 -15.94 -3.00 0.13
N GLU A 93 -16.09 -4.07 0.93
CA GLU A 93 -17.14 -5.09 0.72
C GLU A 93 -18.55 -4.58 1.02
N THR A 94 -18.69 -3.75 2.06
CA THR A 94 -19.97 -3.23 2.53
C THR A 94 -20.42 -1.98 1.78
N ASN A 95 -19.47 -1.19 1.28
CA ASN A 95 -19.73 0.11 0.65
C ASN A 95 -19.29 0.06 -0.81
N ARG A 96 -20.19 -0.45 -1.67
CA ARG A 96 -19.98 -0.62 -3.13
C ARG A 96 -19.59 0.67 -3.87
N ASP A 97 -19.70 1.82 -3.21
CA ASP A 97 -19.41 3.15 -3.76
C ASP A 97 -17.96 3.63 -3.53
N VAL A 98 -17.14 2.94 -2.72
CA VAL A 98 -15.71 3.29 -2.58
C VAL A 98 -14.91 2.85 -3.81
N LEU A 99 -15.49 1.94 -4.61
CA LEU A 99 -15.01 1.58 -5.96
C LEU A 99 -15.55 2.54 -7.05
N ALA A 100 -15.98 3.75 -6.69
CA ALA A 100 -16.09 4.79 -7.68
C ALA A 100 -14.67 5.22 -8.09
N MET A 101 -14.19 4.65 -9.19
CA MET A 101 -13.16 5.17 -10.08
C MET A 101 -13.43 6.63 -10.58
N ARG A 102 -14.17 7.45 -9.83
CA ARG A 102 -14.72 8.74 -10.25
C ARG A 102 -13.96 9.97 -9.75
N LYS A 103 -12.87 9.79 -9.01
CA LYS A 103 -11.90 10.88 -8.76
C LYS A 103 -10.46 10.37 -8.87
N LEU A 104 -10.14 9.74 -10.01
CA LEU A 104 -8.76 9.39 -10.32
C LEU A 104 -7.96 10.67 -10.53
N SER A 105 -7.23 11.11 -9.50
CA SER A 105 -6.16 12.07 -9.69
C SER A 105 -4.87 11.55 -9.08
N GLY A 106 -3.97 11.11 -9.95
CA GLY A 106 -2.56 11.46 -9.82
C GLY A 106 -1.56 10.32 -9.71
N HIS A 107 -1.87 9.15 -9.14
CA HIS A 107 -0.82 8.17 -8.81
C HIS A 107 -1.27 6.73 -9.03
N LEU A 108 -0.57 5.99 -9.89
CA LEU A 108 -0.78 4.58 -10.18
C LEU A 108 0.47 3.78 -9.80
N LEU A 109 0.27 2.76 -8.96
CA LEU A 109 1.29 1.84 -8.47
C LEU A 109 1.04 0.45 -9.06
N ILE A 110 1.98 0.00 -9.90
CA ILE A 110 1.99 -1.35 -10.48
C ILE A 110 3.03 -2.19 -9.76
N LEU A 111 2.57 -3.31 -9.21
CA LEU A 111 3.37 -4.26 -8.44
C LEU A 111 3.35 -5.65 -9.07
#